data_AF-A0A5C5FJK8-F1
#
_entry.id   AF-A0A5C5FJK8-F1
#
_cell.length_a   1.000
_cell.length_b   1.000
_cell.length_c   1.000
_cell.angle_alpha   90.00
_cell.angle_beta   90.00
_cell.angle_gamma   90.00
#
_symmetry.space_group_name_H-M   'P 1'
#
loop_
_entity.id
_entity.type
_entity.pdbx_description
1 polymer ?
#
loop_
_entity_poly.entity_id
_entity_poly.type
_entity_poly.pdbx_seq_one_letter_code
_entity_poly.pdbx_strand_id
1 'polypeptide(L)'
;MATTTRPISPPESDASSVDGTDVDVEHKHDSQRWVEDWDGGMHFAPITEARVSRGRHELQTDEREMAAMTKRHGEDLFNTAISDMVIIGAGSAGLSAAYVLAKERPDLKITIIEAGVAPGGGAWVGGQLMSSMVVRKPGHHFLEELDVPFEDEGDYVVVKHAALFTSTILSKVLR
;
A
#
# COMPACT_ATOMS: atom_id res chain seq x y z
N MET A 1 -40.17 9.50 -20.88
CA MET A 1 -39.90 8.45 -19.87
C MET A 1 -38.50 7.95 -20.11
N ALA A 2 -37.55 8.27 -19.22
CA ALA A 2 -36.15 7.85 -19.36
C ALA A 2 -36.01 6.41 -18.84
N THR A 3 -35.68 5.49 -19.73
CA THR A 3 -35.45 4.08 -19.44
C THR A 3 -34.15 3.93 -18.66
N THR A 4 -34.24 3.57 -17.38
CA THR A 4 -33.07 3.26 -16.55
C THR A 4 -32.59 1.85 -16.87
N THR A 5 -31.67 1.72 -17.82
CA THR A 5 -30.89 0.49 -17.98
C THR A 5 -29.77 0.51 -16.97
N ARG A 6 -29.80 -0.42 -16.02
CA ARG A 6 -28.73 -0.60 -15.03
C ARG A 6 -27.42 -0.95 -15.76
N PRO A 7 -26.25 -0.51 -15.25
CA PRO A 7 -24.97 -0.97 -15.76
C PRO A 7 -24.92 -2.51 -15.77
N ILE A 8 -24.34 -3.08 -16.82
CA ILE A 8 -24.11 -4.52 -16.93
C ILE A 8 -23.27 -4.94 -15.72
N SER A 9 -23.82 -5.83 -14.88
CA SER A 9 -23.03 -6.47 -13.82
C SER A 9 -21.80 -7.12 -14.44
N PRO A 10 -20.64 -7.12 -13.76
CA PRO A 10 -19.51 -7.92 -14.20
C PRO A 10 -19.98 -9.37 -14.45
N PRO A 11 -19.49 -10.05 -15.51
CA PRO A 11 -19.81 -11.45 -15.72
C PRO A 11 -19.48 -12.26 -14.46
N GLU A 12 -20.30 -13.27 -14.16
CA GLU A 12 -20.03 -14.18 -13.04
C GLU A 12 -18.64 -14.79 -13.23
N SER A 13 -17.80 -14.68 -12.20
CA SER A 13 -16.48 -15.30 -12.17
C SER A 13 -16.66 -16.81 -12.21
N ASP A 14 -16.33 -17.43 -13.34
CA ASP A 14 -16.38 -18.87 -13.51
C ASP A 14 -15.17 -19.49 -12.78
N ALA A 15 -15.44 -20.20 -11.69
CA ALA A 15 -14.40 -20.92 -10.96
C ALA A 15 -13.80 -22.09 -11.79
N SER A 16 -14.26 -22.31 -13.02
CA SER A 16 -13.70 -23.29 -13.96
C SER A 16 -12.30 -22.94 -14.46
N SER A 17 -11.85 -21.70 -14.29
CA SER A 17 -10.46 -21.30 -14.60
C SER A 17 -9.47 -21.57 -13.46
N VAL A 18 -9.93 -22.12 -12.33
CA VAL A 18 -9.15 -22.34 -11.10
C VAL A 18 -8.54 -23.75 -11.04
N ASP A 19 -8.83 -24.60 -12.02
CA ASP A 19 -8.20 -25.91 -12.10
C ASP A 19 -6.79 -25.76 -12.68
N GLY A 20 -5.81 -25.95 -11.79
CA GLY A 20 -4.37 -26.05 -12.06
C GLY A 20 -3.98 -27.20 -12.97
N THR A 21 -4.59 -27.26 -14.15
CA THR A 21 -4.01 -27.91 -15.30
C THR A 21 -2.92 -26.98 -15.81
N ASP A 22 -1.69 -27.46 -15.78
CA ASP A 22 -0.59 -26.87 -16.52
C ASP A 22 -1.02 -26.83 -18.00
N VAL A 23 -1.63 -25.71 -18.40
CA VAL A 23 -1.75 -25.37 -19.81
C VAL A 23 -0.30 -25.19 -20.25
N ASP A 24 0.19 -26.16 -21.01
CA ASP A 24 1.43 -26.06 -21.77
C ASP A 24 1.30 -24.85 -22.71
N VAL A 25 1.59 -23.67 -22.17
CA VAL A 25 1.69 -22.45 -22.96
C VAL A 25 3.01 -22.57 -23.70
N GLU A 26 2.94 -23.19 -24.87
CA GLU A 26 3.95 -23.07 -25.92
C GLU A 26 4.51 -21.66 -25.87
N HIS A 27 5.81 -21.54 -25.64
CA HIS A 27 6.54 -20.26 -25.65
C HIS A 27 6.60 -19.72 -27.07
N LYS A 28 5.44 -19.33 -27.61
CA LYS A 28 5.35 -18.44 -28.75
C LYS A 28 5.59 -17.04 -28.22
N HIS A 29 6.74 -16.49 -28.60
CA HIS A 29 7.05 -15.08 -28.51
C HIS A 29 5.94 -14.29 -29.21
N ASP A 30 4.89 -13.91 -28.49
CA ASP A 30 3.87 -13.02 -29.02
C ASP A 30 3.37 -12.01 -28.00
N SER A 31 3.02 -10.86 -28.56
CA SER A 31 2.79 -9.55 -27.96
C SER A 31 1.75 -9.53 -26.84
N GLN A 32 2.10 -8.87 -25.74
CA GLN A 32 1.22 -8.31 -24.69
C GLN A 32 0.06 -9.20 -24.20
N ARG A 33 0.30 -9.90 -23.08
CA ARG A 33 -0.62 -10.87 -22.44
C ARG A 33 -1.77 -10.26 -21.63
N TRP A 34 -2.07 -8.98 -21.81
CA TRP A 34 -3.11 -8.25 -21.08
C TRP A 34 -3.70 -7.17 -22.00
N VAL A 35 -4.97 -6.81 -21.78
CA VAL A 35 -5.65 -5.75 -22.52
C VAL A 35 -6.20 -4.71 -21.56
N GLU A 36 -5.84 -3.46 -21.81
CA GLU A 36 -6.47 -2.30 -21.19
C GLU A 36 -7.60 -1.82 -22.10
N ASP A 37 -8.83 -2.07 -21.67
CA ASP A 37 -10.04 -1.62 -22.36
C ASP A 37 -11.12 -1.28 -21.34
N TRP A 38 -11.41 0.03 -21.22
CA TRP A 38 -12.38 0.56 -20.28
C TRP A 38 -13.84 0.39 -20.76
N ASP A 39 -14.05 -0.09 -21.99
CA ASP A 39 -15.37 -0.34 -22.58
C ASP A 39 -15.85 -1.81 -22.43
N GLY A 40 -15.10 -2.63 -21.68
CA GLY A 40 -15.55 -3.95 -21.22
C GLY A 40 -14.74 -5.16 -21.71
N GLY A 41 -13.71 -4.96 -22.54
CA GLY A 41 -12.77 -6.01 -23.00
C GLY A 41 -11.50 -6.16 -22.15
N MET A 42 -11.43 -5.49 -20.98
CA MET A 42 -10.27 -5.57 -20.09
C MET A 42 -10.04 -6.99 -19.60
N HIS A 43 -8.80 -7.47 -19.75
CA HIS A 43 -8.35 -8.70 -19.11
C HIS A 43 -6.91 -8.58 -18.61
N PHE A 44 -6.67 -9.16 -17.44
CA PHE A 44 -5.34 -9.24 -16.84
C PHE A 44 -4.53 -10.38 -17.45
N ALA A 45 -3.21 -10.29 -17.30
CA ALA A 45 -2.35 -11.40 -17.62
C ALA A 45 -2.65 -12.62 -16.73
N PRO A 46 -2.59 -13.84 -17.27
CA PRO A 46 -2.81 -15.05 -16.48
C PRO A 46 -1.76 -15.18 -15.38
N ILE A 47 -2.21 -15.52 -14.17
CA ILE A 47 -1.37 -15.75 -12.98
C ILE A 47 -1.87 -17.01 -12.26
N THR A 48 -0.98 -17.66 -11.49
CA THR A 48 -1.33 -18.81 -10.65
C THR A 48 -1.29 -18.45 -9.17
N GLU A 49 -2.07 -19.15 -8.36
CA GLU A 49 -2.13 -18.96 -6.90
C GLU A 49 -0.78 -19.23 -6.25
N ALA A 50 0.02 -20.16 -6.80
CA ALA A 50 1.36 -20.46 -6.31
C ALA A 50 2.30 -19.24 -6.43
N ARG A 51 2.24 -18.50 -7.56
CA ARG A 51 3.03 -17.27 -7.75
C ARG A 51 2.68 -16.21 -6.69
N VAL A 52 1.42 -16.14 -6.27
CA VAL A 52 0.94 -15.19 -5.26
C VAL A 52 1.29 -15.67 -3.83
N SER A 53 0.98 -16.93 -3.51
CA SER A 53 0.89 -17.46 -2.14
C SER A 53 2.06 -18.36 -1.70
N ARG A 54 2.32 -19.46 -2.43
CA ARG A 54 3.15 -20.59 -1.94
C ARG A 54 4.33 -20.89 -2.88
N GLY A 55 5.55 -20.84 -2.33
CA GLY A 55 6.69 -21.49 -2.97
C GLY A 55 6.43 -22.98 -2.95
N ARG A 56 6.33 -23.62 -4.12
CA ARG A 56 6.41 -25.08 -4.19
C ARG A 56 7.82 -25.49 -3.78
N HIS A 57 7.93 -26.35 -2.78
CA HIS A 57 9.20 -26.97 -2.38
C HIS A 57 9.58 -28.16 -3.28
N GLU A 58 8.70 -28.57 -4.20
CA GLU A 58 8.97 -29.66 -5.13
C GLU A 58 8.79 -29.15 -6.55
N LEU A 59 9.91 -28.81 -7.19
CA LEU A 59 10.19 -29.14 -8.59
C LEU A 59 11.67 -28.84 -8.84
N GLN A 60 12.40 -29.92 -9.07
CA GLN A 60 13.74 -29.91 -9.61
C GLN A 60 13.65 -29.46 -11.07
N THR A 61 14.64 -28.68 -11.51
CA THR A 61 14.89 -28.16 -12.87
C THR A 61 14.02 -26.96 -13.34
N ASP A 62 14.74 -25.83 -13.48
CA ASP A 62 14.48 -24.59 -14.21
C ASP A 62 13.42 -23.58 -13.69
N GLU A 63 13.95 -22.47 -13.14
CA GLU A 63 13.34 -21.14 -12.94
C GLU A 63 12.22 -20.96 -11.88
N ARG A 64 12.65 -21.02 -10.61
CA ARG A 64 12.31 -20.13 -9.47
C ARG A 64 11.12 -19.14 -9.61
N GLU A 65 9.89 -19.61 -9.70
CA GLU A 65 8.74 -18.74 -9.45
C GLU A 65 8.28 -18.86 -7.99
N MET A 66 8.88 -17.99 -7.17
CA MET A 66 8.74 -17.94 -5.72
C MET A 66 7.48 -17.17 -5.30
N ALA A 67 6.80 -17.63 -4.24
CA ALA A 67 5.74 -16.91 -3.54
C ALA A 67 6.09 -15.44 -3.30
N ALA A 68 5.47 -14.54 -4.07
CA ALA A 68 5.83 -13.14 -4.08
C ALA A 68 5.71 -12.47 -2.70
N MET A 69 4.65 -12.81 -1.94
CA MET A 69 4.41 -12.29 -0.60
C MET A 69 5.35 -12.94 0.43
N THR A 70 5.35 -14.28 0.50
CA THR A 70 6.11 -15.03 1.52
C THR A 70 7.61 -14.78 1.41
N LYS A 71 8.15 -14.69 0.19
CA LYS A 71 9.58 -14.41 -0.02
C LYS A 71 9.96 -13.04 0.57
N ARG A 72 9.26 -11.97 0.18
CA ARG A 72 9.57 -10.60 0.62
C ARG A 72 9.40 -10.44 2.12
N HIS A 73 8.30 -10.95 2.67
CA HIS A 73 8.09 -10.90 4.11
C HIS A 73 9.15 -11.69 4.89
N GLY A 74 9.60 -12.84 4.37
CA GLY A 74 10.70 -13.60 4.95
C GLY A 74 12.02 -12.82 4.92
N GLU A 75 12.35 -12.19 3.79
CA GLU A 75 13.52 -11.31 3.66
C GLU A 75 13.47 -10.15 4.66
N ASP A 76 12.32 -9.46 4.77
CA ASP A 76 12.10 -8.37 5.72
C ASP A 76 12.25 -8.84 7.17
N LEU A 77 11.71 -10.01 7.53
CA LEU A 77 11.82 -10.57 8.88
C LEU A 77 13.28 -10.80 9.29
N PHE A 78 14.10 -11.36 8.40
CA PHE A 78 15.52 -11.55 8.68
C PHE A 78 16.30 -10.23 8.68
N ASN A 79 15.99 -9.30 7.76
CA ASN A 79 16.67 -8.00 7.67
C ASN A 79 16.41 -7.12 8.90
N THR A 80 15.18 -7.17 9.44
CA THR A 80 14.74 -6.37 10.59
C THR A 80 15.03 -7.02 11.94
N ALA A 81 15.46 -8.29 11.98
CA ALA A 81 15.84 -8.98 13.21
C ALA A 81 16.94 -8.25 14.00
N ILE A 82 17.79 -7.49 13.30
CA ILE A 82 18.75 -6.54 13.88
C ILE A 82 18.52 -5.17 13.24
N SER A 83 17.85 -4.29 13.98
CA SER A 83 17.52 -2.91 13.58
C SER A 83 18.38 -1.91 14.35
N ASP A 84 18.72 -0.78 13.72
CA ASP A 84 19.41 0.32 14.40
C ASP A 84 18.44 1.12 15.27
N MET A 85 17.17 1.18 14.85
CA MET A 85 16.09 1.78 15.61
C MET A 85 14.77 1.03 15.42
N VAL A 86 14.00 0.94 16.51
CA VAL A 86 12.64 0.39 16.48
C VAL A 86 11.65 1.45 16.97
N ILE A 87 10.63 1.73 16.16
CA ILE A 87 9.52 2.64 16.49
C ILE A 87 8.29 1.78 16.78
N ILE A 88 7.75 1.90 17.99
CA ILE A 88 6.53 1.18 18.40
C ILE A 88 5.33 2.13 18.27
N GLY A 89 4.44 1.80 17.33
CA GLY A 89 3.25 2.57 17.00
C GLY A 89 3.47 3.51 15.81
N ALA A 90 2.75 3.25 14.71
CA ALA A 90 2.69 4.05 13.51
C ALA A 90 1.56 5.10 13.57
N GLY A 91 1.41 5.78 14.71
CA GLY A 91 0.54 6.96 14.84
C GLY A 91 1.17 8.22 14.23
N SER A 92 0.50 9.37 14.35
CA SER A 92 1.03 10.65 13.85
C SER A 92 2.46 10.95 14.35
N ALA A 93 2.72 10.75 15.64
CA ALA A 93 4.03 10.98 16.24
C ALA A 93 5.09 9.98 15.72
N GLY A 94 4.76 8.68 15.69
CA GLY A 94 5.68 7.63 15.24
C GLY A 94 6.04 7.77 13.76
N LEU A 95 5.06 8.06 12.90
CA LEU A 95 5.28 8.33 11.48
C LEU A 95 6.09 9.61 11.26
N SER A 96 5.85 10.66 12.07
CA SER A 96 6.65 11.90 11.99
C SER A 96 8.10 11.67 12.38
N ALA A 97 8.35 10.92 13.46
CA ALA A 97 9.69 10.54 13.86
C ALA A 97 10.37 9.68 12.79
N ALA A 98 9.68 8.67 12.27
CA ALA A 98 10.19 7.80 11.21
C ALA A 98 10.59 8.60 9.96
N TYR A 99 9.72 9.51 9.52
CA TYR A 99 9.96 10.35 8.34
C TYR A 99 11.23 11.19 8.48
N VAL A 100 11.35 11.92 9.59
CA VAL A 100 12.52 12.79 9.83
C VAL A 100 13.80 11.96 9.95
N LEU A 101 13.75 10.85 10.69
CA LEU A 101 14.92 9.99 10.87
C LEU A 101 15.37 9.32 9.58
N ALA A 102 14.45 8.76 8.80
CA ALA A 102 14.77 8.12 7.53
C ALA A 102 15.37 9.12 6.52
N LYS A 103 14.88 10.36 6.53
CA LYS A 103 15.39 11.44 5.69
C LYS A 103 16.80 11.89 6.08
N GLU A 104 17.03 12.14 7.37
CA GLU A 104 18.31 12.65 7.88
C GLU A 104 19.39 11.56 7.95
N ARG A 105 18.99 10.30 8.15
CA ARG A 105 19.87 9.15 8.37
C ARG A 105 19.43 7.94 7.54
N PRO A 106 19.56 8.02 6.20
CA PRO A 106 19.16 6.93 5.29
C PRO A 106 20.02 5.67 5.44
N ASP A 107 21.13 5.74 6.18
CA ASP A 107 21.97 4.61 6.52
C ASP A 107 21.40 3.72 7.65
N LEU A 108 20.45 4.23 8.43
CA LEU A 108 19.87 3.50 9.56
C LEU A 108 18.75 2.55 9.12
N LYS A 109 18.76 1.34 9.65
CA LYS A 109 17.65 0.39 9.55
C LYS A 109 16.59 0.72 10.60
N ILE A 110 15.56 1.44 10.18
CA ILE A 110 14.43 1.84 11.02
C ILE A 110 13.28 0.84 10.83
N THR A 111 12.92 0.12 11.88
CA THR A 111 11.80 -0.83 11.88
C THR A 111 10.62 -0.25 12.64
N ILE A 112 9.46 -0.19 11.99
CA ILE A 112 8.22 0.30 12.62
C ILE A 112 7.32 -0.91 12.93
N ILE A 113 6.91 -1.04 14.19
CA ILE A 113 5.97 -2.08 14.63
C ILE A 113 4.66 -1.40 15.01
N GLU A 114 3.60 -1.73 14.29
CA GLU A 114 2.23 -1.25 14.54
C GLU A 114 1.35 -2.42 14.98
N ALA A 115 0.47 -2.17 15.95
CA ALA A 115 -0.42 -3.19 16.48
C ALA A 115 -1.65 -3.41 15.60
N GLY A 116 -2.17 -2.35 14.97
CA GLY A 116 -3.29 -2.41 14.04
C GLY A 116 -2.90 -2.91 12.66
N VAL A 117 -3.87 -3.47 11.93
CA VAL A 117 -3.71 -3.74 10.48
C VAL A 117 -3.55 -2.43 9.71
N ALA A 118 -4.34 -1.41 10.08
CA ALA A 118 -4.24 -0.08 9.53
C ALA A 118 -3.31 0.79 10.39
N PRO A 119 -2.18 1.29 9.87
CA PRO A 119 -1.36 2.29 10.56
C PRO A 119 -2.07 3.64 10.60
N GLY A 120 -1.48 4.63 11.25
CA GLY A 120 -2.01 5.99 11.40
C GLY A 120 -2.59 6.29 12.78
N GLY A 121 -2.93 5.25 13.56
CA GLY A 121 -3.46 5.39 14.92
C GLY A 121 -4.69 6.30 14.97
N GLY A 122 -4.69 7.27 15.88
CA GLY A 122 -5.78 8.23 16.05
C GLY A 122 -5.85 9.35 15.01
N ALA A 123 -4.91 9.42 14.06
CA ALA A 123 -4.79 10.55 13.14
C ALA A 123 -5.65 10.42 11.86
N TRP A 124 -6.61 9.49 11.84
CA TRP A 124 -7.57 9.36 10.73
C TRP A 124 -8.72 10.36 10.81
N VAL A 125 -9.06 10.82 12.02
CA VAL A 125 -10.14 11.77 12.30
C VAL A 125 -9.70 12.82 13.30
N GLY A 126 -10.40 13.95 13.32
CA GLY A 126 -10.32 14.96 14.38
C GLY A 126 -11.12 14.58 15.62
N GLY A 127 -11.37 15.57 16.48
CA GLY A 127 -12.17 15.39 17.69
C GLY A 127 -13.63 15.03 17.38
N GLN A 128 -14.24 14.19 18.23
CA GLN A 128 -15.67 13.85 18.14
C GLN A 128 -16.10 13.31 16.75
N LEU A 129 -15.22 12.52 16.10
CA LEU A 129 -15.44 11.94 14.76
C LEU A 129 -15.55 12.98 13.62
N MET A 130 -15.19 14.24 13.86
CA MET A 130 -15.08 15.25 12.81
C MET A 130 -13.85 14.99 11.93
N SER A 131 -13.80 15.56 10.73
CA SER A 131 -12.72 15.31 9.78
C SER A 131 -11.49 16.20 9.98
N SER A 132 -11.69 17.48 10.31
CA SER A 132 -10.65 18.51 10.26
C SER A 132 -9.53 18.26 11.27
N MET A 133 -8.29 18.48 10.85
CA MET A 133 -7.11 18.42 11.72
C MET A 133 -6.58 19.84 11.94
N VAL A 134 -6.64 20.27 13.20
CA VAL A 134 -6.12 21.57 13.62
C VAL A 134 -4.67 21.40 14.07
N VAL A 135 -3.76 22.19 13.50
CA VAL A 135 -2.33 22.19 13.84
C VAL A 135 -1.92 23.60 14.23
N ARG A 136 -1.48 23.80 15.47
CA ARG A 136 -0.99 25.11 15.93
C ARG A 136 0.37 25.44 15.32
N LYS A 137 0.63 26.71 15.04
CA LYS A 137 1.97 27.16 14.63
C LYS A 137 2.97 26.99 15.80
N PRO A 138 4.23 26.59 15.54
CA PRO A 138 4.88 26.49 14.23
C PRO A 138 4.70 25.16 13.48
N GLY A 139 3.79 24.26 13.91
CA GLY A 139 3.61 22.92 13.31
C GLY A 139 3.30 22.90 11.80
N HIS A 140 2.76 23.98 11.25
CA HIS A 140 2.53 24.14 9.80
C HIS A 140 3.78 23.95 8.93
N HIS A 141 4.99 24.25 9.40
CA HIS A 141 6.22 24.03 8.62
C HIS A 141 6.43 22.56 8.27
N PHE A 142 5.99 21.66 9.15
CA PHE A 142 6.05 20.23 8.87
C PHE A 142 5.02 19.83 7.82
N LEU A 143 3.85 20.48 7.78
CA LEU A 143 2.86 20.26 6.73
C LEU A 143 3.37 20.78 5.37
N GLU A 144 4.05 21.94 5.35
CA GLU A 144 4.72 22.48 4.15
C GLU A 144 5.78 21.52 3.62
N GLU A 145 6.63 20.98 4.50
CA GLU A 145 7.63 19.97 4.12
C GLU A 145 7.00 18.69 3.56
N LEU A 146 5.87 18.27 4.14
CA LEU A 146 5.12 17.12 3.68
C LEU A 146 4.26 17.41 2.43
N ASP A 147 4.20 18.65 1.95
CA ASP A 147 3.32 19.09 0.87
C ASP A 147 1.83 18.75 1.16
N VAL A 148 1.42 18.95 2.42
CA VAL A 148 0.03 18.77 2.87
C VAL A 148 -0.66 20.13 2.86
N PRO A 149 -1.69 20.34 2.01
CA PRO A 149 -2.38 21.62 1.96
C PRO A 149 -3.20 21.88 3.24
N PHE A 150 -3.22 23.13 3.66
CA PHE A 150 -3.97 23.60 4.84
C PHE A 150 -4.53 25.01 4.60
N GLU A 151 -5.54 25.37 5.39
CA GLU A 151 -6.10 26.71 5.49
C GLU A 151 -5.46 27.42 6.70
N ASP A 152 -4.99 28.66 6.53
CA ASP A 152 -4.32 29.43 7.59
C ASP A 152 -5.31 30.33 8.34
N GLU A 153 -5.44 30.13 9.65
CA GLU A 153 -6.36 30.83 10.55
C GLU A 153 -5.62 31.72 11.57
N GLY A 154 -4.37 32.09 11.27
CA GLY A 154 -3.55 32.94 12.14
C GLY A 154 -2.62 32.11 13.04
N ASP A 155 -3.03 31.84 14.29
CA ASP A 155 -2.19 31.10 15.27
C ASP A 155 -2.17 29.58 15.02
N TYR A 156 -3.05 29.09 14.16
CA TYR A 156 -3.16 27.68 13.77
C TYR A 156 -3.54 27.56 12.30
N VAL A 157 -3.37 26.36 11.77
CA VAL A 157 -3.79 25.98 10.43
C VAL A 157 -4.72 24.77 10.50
N VAL A 158 -5.53 24.58 9.47
CA VAL A 158 -6.51 23.49 9.39
C VAL A 158 -6.28 22.68 8.13
N VAL A 159 -5.94 21.40 8.29
CA VAL A 159 -5.94 20.44 7.18
C VAL A 159 -7.37 19.94 7.00
N LYS A 160 -7.86 19.96 5.74
CA LYS A 160 -9.25 19.62 5.38
C LYS A 160 -9.74 18.30 5.99
N HIS A 161 -8.85 17.31 6.10
CA HIS A 161 -9.12 16.04 6.73
C HIS A 161 -7.84 15.47 7.35
N ALA A 162 -7.93 14.97 8.59
CA ALA A 162 -6.84 14.28 9.28
C ALA A 162 -6.21 13.14 8.45
N ALA A 163 -7.05 12.36 7.74
CA ALA A 163 -6.62 11.33 6.80
C ALA A 163 -5.68 11.83 5.69
N LEU A 164 -5.77 13.10 5.26
CA LEU A 164 -4.87 13.65 4.24
C LEU A 164 -3.44 13.74 4.77
N PHE A 165 -3.26 14.25 6.00
CA PHE A 165 -1.95 14.26 6.64
C PHE A 165 -1.41 12.83 6.80
N THR A 166 -2.24 11.94 7.36
CA THR A 166 -1.84 10.57 7.72
C THR A 166 -1.48 9.73 6.49
N SER A 167 -2.28 9.81 5.42
CA SER A 167 -1.98 9.08 4.18
C SER A 167 -0.73 9.63 3.48
N THR A 168 -0.55 10.95 3.44
CA THR A 168 0.63 11.57 2.81
C THR A 168 1.91 11.20 3.54
N ILE A 169 1.95 11.34 4.88
CA ILE A 169 3.16 11.01 5.64
C ILE A 169 3.46 9.51 5.58
N LEU A 170 2.45 8.66 5.67
CA LEU A 170 2.61 7.20 5.53
C LEU A 170 3.22 6.86 4.16
N SER A 171 2.73 7.47 3.08
CA SER A 171 3.31 7.27 1.74
C SER A 171 4.75 7.75 1.65
N LYS A 172 5.12 8.85 2.32
CA LYS A 172 6.51 9.35 2.33
C LYS A 172 7.45 8.47 3.16
N VAL A 173 6.96 7.82 4.21
CA VAL A 173 7.75 6.90 5.06
C VAL A 173 8.03 5.57 4.35
N LEU A 174 7.11 5.08 3.50
CA LEU A 174 7.22 3.78 2.83
C LEU A 174 7.98 3.81 1.48
N ARG A 175 8.60 4.94 1.13
CA ARG A 175 9.30 5.12 -0.16
C ARG A 175 10.74 4.65 -0.15
#